data_AF-A0A3D0J1H6-F1
#
_entry.id   AF-A0A3D0J1H6-F1
#
_cell.length_a   1.000
_cell.length_b   1.000
_cell.length_c   1.000
_cell.angle_alpha   90.00
_cell.angle_beta   90.00
_cell.angle_gamma   90.00
#
_symmetry.space_group_name_H-M   'P 1'
#
loop_
_entity.id
_entity.type
_entity.pdbx_description
1 polymer ?
#
loop_
_entity_poly.entity_id
_entity_poly.type
_entity_poly.pdbx_seq_one_letter_code
_entity_poly.pdbx_strand_id
1 'polypeptide(L)'
;AATAWSAWLAGTINLMEYTRFRPLFVLGVVGLGVTSWLYVREFIAVRSLGILFLLGADVLLDAAFLRHDGARLIVVSYAYLIILEGMFMVGAPYLLRDAIAWGLATPARGKLLMGLGVIFGLALLGLGLFVY
;
A
#
# COMPACT_ATOMS: atom_id res chain seq x y z
N ALA A 1 -6.51 -10.24 -5.03
CA ALA A 1 -5.62 -10.00 -3.89
C ALA A 1 -6.12 -8.84 -3.03
N ALA A 2 -6.11 -7.58 -3.53
CA ALA A 2 -6.50 -6.39 -2.76
C ALA A 2 -7.86 -6.50 -2.05
N THR A 3 -8.92 -6.90 -2.77
CA THR A 3 -10.27 -7.09 -2.20
C THR A 3 -10.29 -8.19 -1.14
N ALA A 4 -9.58 -9.29 -1.36
CA ALA A 4 -9.55 -10.41 -0.42
C ALA A 4 -8.87 -10.00 0.90
N TRP A 5 -7.72 -9.32 0.82
CA TRP A 5 -7.03 -8.82 2.00
C TRP A 5 -7.84 -7.71 2.70
N SER A 6 -8.43 -6.78 1.95
CA SER A 6 -9.31 -5.76 2.53
C SER A 6 -10.52 -6.38 3.25
N ALA A 7 -11.13 -7.40 2.66
CA ALA A 7 -12.27 -8.11 3.25
C ALA A 7 -11.86 -8.91 4.49
N TRP A 8 -10.69 -9.54 4.46
CA TRP A 8 -10.11 -10.20 5.63
C TRP A 8 -9.85 -9.20 6.76
N LEU A 9 -9.22 -8.05 6.47
CA LEU A 9 -8.94 -7.01 7.46
C LEU A 9 -10.23 -6.44 8.06
N ALA A 10 -11.25 -6.14 7.25
CA ALA A 10 -12.57 -5.74 7.75
C ALA A 10 -13.23 -6.84 8.62
N GLY A 11 -12.93 -8.10 8.33
CA GLY A 11 -13.38 -9.26 9.10
C GLY A 11 -12.65 -9.51 10.41
N THR A 12 -11.43 -8.99 10.59
CA THR A 12 -10.58 -9.28 11.77
C THR A 12 -10.31 -8.08 12.65
N ILE A 13 -10.33 -6.86 12.10
CA ILE A 13 -10.02 -5.64 12.85
C ILE A 13 -11.01 -5.42 13.99
N ASN A 14 -10.56 -4.75 15.05
CA ASN A 14 -11.43 -4.33 16.14
C ASN A 14 -12.22 -3.08 15.74
N LEU A 15 -13.50 -3.27 15.41
CA LEU A 15 -14.41 -2.20 15.01
C LEU A 15 -15.03 -1.45 16.20
N MET A 16 -14.64 -1.78 17.43
CA MET A 16 -15.19 -1.21 18.66
C MET A 16 -16.73 -1.28 18.64
N GLU A 17 -17.42 -0.15 18.70
CA GLU A 17 -18.88 -0.04 18.70
C GLU A 17 -19.54 -0.57 17.40
N TYR A 18 -18.81 -0.54 16.27
CA TYR A 18 -19.34 -0.95 14.97
C TYR A 18 -19.23 -2.45 14.70
N THR A 19 -18.84 -3.26 15.68
CA THR A 19 -18.68 -4.71 15.52
C THR A 19 -19.96 -5.40 15.03
N ARG A 20 -21.15 -4.90 15.41
CA ARG A 20 -22.44 -5.39 14.89
C ARG A 20 -22.58 -5.22 13.37
N PHE A 21 -21.95 -4.20 12.80
CA PHE A 21 -21.99 -3.90 11.36
C PHE A 21 -20.84 -4.54 10.58
N ARG A 22 -19.98 -5.36 11.22
CA ARG A 22 -18.92 -6.12 10.55
C ARG A 22 -19.36 -6.79 9.23
N PRO A 23 -20.48 -7.55 9.17
CA PRO A 23 -20.89 -8.17 7.90
C PRO A 23 -21.19 -7.15 6.81
N LEU A 24 -21.68 -5.95 7.15
CA LEU A 24 -21.93 -4.88 6.18
C LEU A 24 -20.63 -4.34 5.59
N PHE A 25 -19.59 -4.16 6.40
CA PHE A 25 -18.27 -3.72 5.89
C PHE A 25 -17.63 -4.76 4.97
N VAL A 26 -17.65 -6.04 5.36
CA VAL A 26 -17.12 -7.12 4.52
C VAL A 26 -17.90 -7.21 3.21
N LEU A 27 -19.23 -7.14 3.27
CA LEU A 27 -20.09 -7.19 2.08
C LEU A 27 -19.87 -5.96 1.20
N GLY A 28 -19.68 -4.78 1.78
CA GLY A 28 -19.34 -3.55 1.07
C GLY A 28 -18.01 -3.66 0.32
N VAL A 29 -16.95 -4.15 0.97
CA VAL A 29 -15.63 -4.35 0.35
C VAL A 29 -15.70 -5.36 -0.79
N VAL A 30 -16.36 -6.51 -0.57
CA VAL A 30 -16.52 -7.54 -1.60
C VAL A 30 -17.36 -7.02 -2.76
N GLY A 31 -18.47 -6.34 -2.47
CA GLY A 31 -19.37 -5.75 -3.46
C GLY A 31 -18.66 -4.70 -4.32
N LEU A 32 -17.91 -3.78 -3.71
CA LEU A 32 -17.11 -2.79 -4.43
C LEU A 32 -16.00 -3.44 -5.25
N GLY A 33 -15.35 -4.49 -4.74
CA GLY A 33 -14.35 -5.23 -5.49
C GLY A 33 -14.91 -5.93 -6.72
N VAL A 34 -16.05 -6.62 -6.57
CA VAL A 34 -16.73 -7.32 -7.68
C VAL A 34 -17.25 -6.31 -8.71
N THR A 35 -17.93 -5.25 -8.27
CA THR A 35 -18.44 -4.22 -9.18
C THR A 35 -17.31 -3.49 -9.90
N SER A 36 -16.22 -3.15 -9.21
CA SER A 36 -15.03 -2.59 -9.85
C SER A 36 -14.45 -3.54 -10.89
N TRP A 37 -14.43 -4.85 -10.63
CA TRP A 37 -13.95 -5.83 -11.60
C TRP A 37 -14.81 -5.95 -12.86
N LEU A 38 -16.14 -5.84 -12.70
CA LEU A 38 -17.07 -5.95 -13.81
C LEU A 38 -17.14 -4.67 -14.66
N TYR A 39 -17.16 -3.50 -14.00
CA TYR A 39 -17.46 -2.21 -14.63
C TYR A 39 -16.23 -1.34 -14.89
N VAL A 40 -15.17 -1.45 -14.09
CA VAL A 40 -13.96 -0.61 -14.21
C VAL A 40 -12.83 -1.44 -14.82
N ARG A 41 -12.85 -1.55 -16.15
CA ARG A 41 -11.87 -2.37 -16.89
C ARG A 41 -10.52 -1.67 -17.11
N GLU A 42 -10.53 -0.34 -17.19
CA GLU A 42 -9.31 0.44 -17.40
C GLU A 42 -8.55 0.63 -16.08
N PHE A 43 -7.23 0.36 -16.10
CA PHE A 43 -6.31 0.57 -14.97
C PHE A 43 -6.73 -0.11 -13.64
N ILE A 44 -7.50 -1.19 -13.69
CA ILE A 44 -7.90 -1.93 -12.48
C ILE A 44 -6.69 -2.46 -11.70
N ALA A 45 -5.66 -2.91 -12.43
CA ALA A 45 -4.41 -3.36 -11.85
C ALA A 45 -3.75 -2.26 -11.01
N VAL A 46 -3.67 -1.02 -11.55
CA VAL A 46 -3.06 0.13 -10.87
C VAL A 46 -3.84 0.52 -9.62
N ARG A 47 -5.18 0.58 -9.72
CA ARG A 47 -6.02 0.87 -8.54
C ARG A 47 -5.89 -0.21 -7.47
N SER A 48 -5.87 -1.48 -7.89
CA SER A 48 -5.67 -2.59 -6.95
C SER A 48 -4.29 -2.55 -6.29
N LEU A 49 -3.26 -2.12 -7.01
CA LEU A 49 -1.92 -1.92 -6.47
C LEU A 49 -1.90 -0.76 -5.45
N GLY A 50 -2.61 0.33 -5.72
CA GLY A 50 -2.77 1.41 -4.75
C GLY A 50 -3.46 0.96 -3.45
N ILE A 51 -4.48 0.11 -3.55
CA ILE A 51 -5.10 -0.49 -2.34
C ILE A 51 -4.11 -1.39 -1.60
N LEU A 52 -3.29 -2.18 -2.31
CA LEU A 52 -2.25 -3.00 -1.67
C LEU A 52 -1.19 -2.14 -0.97
N PHE A 53 -0.85 -0.97 -1.51
CA PHE A 53 0.05 -0.01 -0.86
C PHE A 53 -0.55 0.51 0.45
N LEU A 54 -1.83 0.88 0.44
CA LEU A 54 -2.53 1.30 1.66
C LEU A 54 -2.57 0.20 2.73
N LEU A 55 -2.85 -1.05 2.33
CA LEU A 55 -2.83 -2.21 3.23
C LEU A 55 -1.42 -2.55 3.73
N GLY A 56 -0.39 -2.38 2.89
CA GLY A 56 1.00 -2.56 3.30
C GLY A 56 1.45 -1.49 4.31
N ALA A 57 0.99 -0.26 4.15
CA ALA A 57 1.27 0.82 5.08
C ALA A 57 0.63 0.60 6.46
N ASP A 58 -0.58 0.03 6.51
CA ASP A 58 -1.22 -0.41 7.76
C ASP A 58 -0.31 -1.35 8.56
N VAL A 59 0.25 -2.37 7.90
CA VAL A 59 1.21 -3.31 8.52
C VAL A 59 2.48 -2.62 9.01
N LEU A 60 3.02 -1.67 8.24
CA LEU A 60 4.23 -0.91 8.62
C LEU A 60 3.98 -0.03 9.85
N LEU A 61 2.81 0.62 9.92
CA LEU A 61 2.42 1.47 11.03
C LEU A 61 2.15 0.65 12.30
N ASP A 62 1.51 -0.50 12.18
CA ASP A 62 1.28 -1.42 13.29
C ASP A 62 2.61 -1.95 13.87
N ALA A 63 3.55 -2.34 13.00
CA ALA A 63 4.89 -2.77 13.43
C ALA A 63 5.65 -1.67 14.18
N ALA A 64 5.40 -0.40 13.83
CA ALA A 64 6.00 0.76 14.46
C ALA A 64 5.29 1.20 15.75
N PHE A 65 4.00 0.89 15.94
CA PHE A 65 3.12 1.54 16.91
C PHE A 65 3.63 1.50 18.36
N LEU A 66 4.12 0.34 18.82
CA LEU A 66 4.56 0.10 20.20
C LEU A 66 6.06 0.37 20.45
N ARG A 67 6.77 0.95 19.47
CA ARG A 67 8.21 1.20 19.59
C ARG A 67 8.52 2.62 20.04
N HIS A 68 9.50 2.75 20.93
CA HIS A 68 9.99 4.03 21.46
C HIS A 68 11.31 4.49 20.81
N ASP A 69 11.90 3.68 19.94
CA ASP A 69 13.17 4.00 19.27
C ASP A 69 13.01 5.12 18.24
N GLY A 70 13.99 6.04 18.16
CA GLY A 70 13.98 7.12 17.15
C GLY A 70 14.00 6.61 15.70
N ALA A 71 14.58 5.42 15.47
CA ALA A 71 14.61 4.77 14.16
C ALA A 71 13.21 4.46 13.61
N ARG A 72 12.19 4.33 14.48
CA ARG A 72 10.78 4.15 14.13
C ARG A 72 10.30 5.19 13.13
N LEU A 73 10.79 6.43 13.25
CA LEU A 73 10.39 7.54 12.38
C LEU A 73 10.72 7.27 10.90
N ILE A 74 11.75 6.48 10.61
CA ILE A 74 12.11 6.08 9.24
C ILE A 74 11.01 5.20 8.65
N VAL A 75 10.52 4.21 9.42
CA VAL A 75 9.46 3.30 8.97
C VAL A 75 8.11 4.04 8.86
N VAL A 76 7.79 4.88 9.84
CA VAL A 76 6.54 5.65 9.85
C VAL A 76 6.52 6.65 8.69
N SER A 77 7.60 7.40 8.46
CA SER A 77 7.68 8.33 7.33
C SER A 77 7.55 7.61 5.99
N TYR A 78 8.21 6.45 5.84
CA TYR A 78 8.06 5.63 4.64
C TYR A 78 6.63 5.10 4.45
N ALA A 79 5.96 4.67 5.52
CA ALA A 79 4.56 4.26 5.45
C ALA A 79 3.66 5.39 4.94
N TYR A 80 3.87 6.64 5.39
CA TYR A 80 3.12 7.79 4.87
C TYR A 80 3.43 8.10 3.40
N LEU A 81 4.66 7.89 2.93
CA LEU A 81 4.98 8.01 1.51
C LEU A 81 4.21 6.97 0.68
N ILE A 82 4.19 5.70 1.12
CA ILE A 82 3.41 4.64 0.47
C ILE A 82 1.91 4.97 0.49
N ILE A 83 1.40 5.54 1.58
CA ILE A 83 -0.01 5.95 1.66
C ILE A 83 -0.33 6.98 0.58
N LEU A 84 0.51 8.02 0.43
CA LEU A 84 0.33 9.03 -0.60
C LEU A 84 0.36 8.41 -1.99
N GLU A 85 1.35 7.57 -2.29
CA GLU A 85 1.45 6.86 -3.57
C GLU A 85 0.20 6.00 -3.83
N GLY A 86 -0.25 5.25 -2.82
CA GLY A 86 -1.46 4.42 -2.89
C GLY A 86 -2.71 5.24 -3.19
N MET A 87 -2.88 6.39 -2.52
CA MET A 87 -4.00 7.32 -2.77
C MET A 87 -3.97 7.85 -4.21
N PHE A 88 -2.82 8.27 -4.72
CA PHE A 88 -2.68 8.75 -6.10
C PHE A 88 -2.94 7.64 -7.13
N MET A 89 -2.48 6.41 -6.87
CA MET A 89 -2.73 5.27 -7.77
C MET A 89 -4.21 4.88 -7.84
N VAL A 90 -4.97 5.04 -6.74
CA VAL A 90 -6.42 4.80 -6.72
C VAL A 90 -7.17 5.92 -7.43
N GLY A 91 -6.86 7.18 -7.13
CA GLY A 91 -7.57 8.36 -7.65
C GLY A 91 -7.21 8.73 -9.09
N ALA A 92 -5.92 8.66 -9.43
CA ALA A 92 -5.36 9.09 -10.72
C ALA A 92 -4.38 8.03 -11.26
N PRO A 93 -4.88 6.85 -11.68
CA PRO A 93 -4.02 5.71 -12.05
C PRO A 93 -3.11 5.96 -13.25
N TYR A 94 -3.45 6.92 -14.12
CA TYR A 94 -2.61 7.28 -15.26
C TYR A 94 -1.25 7.86 -14.82
N LEU A 95 -1.14 8.41 -13.62
CA LEU A 95 0.11 8.91 -13.07
C LEU A 95 1.17 7.83 -12.97
N LEU A 96 0.80 6.57 -12.66
CA LEU A 96 1.75 5.46 -12.63
C LEU A 96 2.33 5.19 -14.03
N ARG A 97 1.48 5.20 -15.06
CA ARG A 97 1.92 5.01 -16.44
C ARG A 97 2.93 6.09 -16.83
N ASP A 98 2.63 7.34 -16.50
CA ASP A 98 3.47 8.48 -16.83
C ASP A 98 4.78 8.47 -16.03
N ALA A 99 4.74 8.04 -14.76
CA ALA A 99 5.91 7.83 -13.92
C ALA A 99 6.84 6.74 -14.48
N ILE A 100 6.27 5.60 -14.93
CA ILE A 100 7.05 4.53 -15.57
C ILE A 100 7.66 5.04 -16.88
N ALA A 101 6.89 5.73 -17.71
CA ALA A 101 7.37 6.29 -18.96
C ALA A 101 8.53 7.28 -18.74
N TRP A 102 8.42 8.13 -17.72
CA TRP A 102 9.48 9.07 -17.34
C TRP A 102 10.72 8.37 -16.77
N GLY A 103 10.53 7.40 -15.87
CA GLY A 103 11.60 6.69 -15.18
C GLY A 103 12.42 5.78 -16.10
N LEU A 104 11.76 5.16 -17.08
CA LEU A 104 12.40 4.30 -18.08
C LEU A 104 12.78 5.04 -19.37
N ALA A 105 12.60 6.36 -19.43
CA ALA A 105 12.93 7.16 -20.62
C ALA A 105 14.40 7.03 -21.04
N THR A 106 15.32 6.79 -20.09
CA THR A 106 16.72 6.47 -20.41
C THR A 106 17.21 5.28 -19.58
N PRO A 107 18.12 4.44 -20.15
CA PRO A 107 18.66 3.29 -19.43
C PRO A 107 19.39 3.68 -18.13
N ALA A 108 20.04 4.85 -18.11
CA ALA A 108 20.72 5.36 -16.94
C ALA A 108 19.74 5.72 -15.81
N ARG A 109 18.63 6.40 -16.11
CA ARG A 109 17.60 6.75 -15.12
C ARG A 109 16.92 5.49 -14.56
N GLY A 110 16.57 4.55 -15.42
CA GLY A 110 15.96 3.29 -14.98
C GLY A 110 16.85 2.51 -14.02
N LYS A 111 18.14 2.33 -14.37
CA LYS A 111 19.12 1.67 -13.49
C LYS A 111 19.32 2.41 -12.16
N LEU A 112 19.35 3.74 -12.18
CA LEU A 112 19.49 4.54 -10.98
C LEU A 112 18.29 4.38 -10.05
N LEU A 113 17.06 4.51 -10.57
CA LEU A 113 15.83 4.36 -9.78
C LEU A 113 15.70 2.97 -9.16
N MET A 114 15.95 1.92 -9.95
CA MET A 114 15.95 0.55 -9.43
C MET A 114 17.05 0.33 -8.38
N GLY A 115 18.25 0.86 -8.62
CA GLY A 115 19.36 0.77 -7.68
C GLY A 115 19.07 1.46 -6.35
N LEU A 116 18.51 2.67 -6.39
CA LEU A 116 18.08 3.39 -5.19
C LEU A 116 16.99 2.61 -4.44
N GLY A 117 16.02 2.04 -5.16
CA GLY A 117 14.97 1.21 -4.58
C GLY A 117 15.52 -0.03 -3.87
N VAL A 118 16.50 -0.71 -4.46
CA VAL A 118 17.16 -1.89 -3.85
C VAL A 118 17.95 -1.49 -2.61
N ILE A 119 18.76 -0.42 -2.69
CA ILE A 119 19.54 0.07 -1.54
C ILE A 119 18.62 0.44 -0.38
N PHE A 120 17.53 1.15 -0.68
CA PHE A 120 16.55 1.55 0.32
C PHE A 120 15.84 0.32 0.93
N GLY A 121 15.45 -0.66 0.12
CA GLY A 121 14.88 -1.92 0.60
C GLY A 121 15.84 -2.70 1.50
N LEU A 122 17.12 -2.77 1.15
CA LEU A 122 18.15 -3.40 1.98
C LEU A 122 18.36 -2.65 3.30
N ALA A 123 18.33 -1.32 3.28
CA ALA A 123 18.42 -0.51 4.50
C ALA A 123 17.23 -0.77 5.44
N LEU A 124 16.01 -0.86 4.90
CA LEU A 124 14.83 -1.22 5.68
C LEU A 124 14.90 -2.65 6.23
N LEU A 125 15.37 -3.62 5.46
CA LEU A 125 15.59 -4.99 5.94
C LEU A 125 16.64 -5.04 7.05
N GLY A 126 17.75 -4.31 6.90
CA GLY A 126 18.76 -4.20 7.95
C GLY A 126 18.18 -3.61 9.23
N LEU A 127 17.38 -2.55 9.13
CA LEU A 127 16.70 -1.98 10.28
C LEU A 127 15.74 -2.98 10.94
N GLY A 128 14.99 -3.71 10.11
CA GLY A 128 14.10 -4.81 10.50
C GLY A 128 14.77 -5.96 11.26
N LEU A 129 16.00 -6.32 10.90
CA LEU A 129 16.69 -7.49 11.48
C LEU A 129 17.58 -7.13 12.67
N PHE A 130 18.17 -5.94 12.69
CA PHE A 130 19.21 -5.58 13.65
C PHE A 130 18.77 -4.56 14.71
N VAL A 131 17.73 -3.78 14.42
CA VAL A 131 17.21 -2.76 15.35
C VAL A 131 15.84 -3.15 15.88
N TYR A 132 15.02 -3.78 15.03
CA TYR A 132 13.68 -4.18 15.40
C TYR A 132 13.57 -5.62 15.91
#